data_AF-A0A0M7MPT6-F1
#
_entry.id   AF-A0A0M7MPT6-F1
#
_cell.length_a   1.000
_cell.length_b   1.000
_cell.length_c   1.000
_cell.angle_alpha   90.00
_cell.angle_beta   90.00
_cell.angle_gamma   90.00
#
_symmetry.space_group_name_H-M   'P 1'
#
loop_
_entity.id
_entity.type
_entity.pdbx_description
1 polymer ?
#
loop_
_entity_poly.entity_id
_entity_poly.type
_entity_poly.pdbx_seq_one_letter_code
_entity_poly.pdbx_strand_id
1 'polypeptide(L)'
;MIPGINLLSIAAGVIAQQAPVWLKFKARTQNERGQWVNEYEAPQPIQGSWQPVGESTIRDLGLDTAKCYHNLYTSHPVENVQRGAAPDQLVYAGRRHDVVGGADWYTQDGWRGILCVDVGPA
;
A
#
# COMPACT_ATOMS: atom_id res chain seq x y z
N MET A 1 -3.74 -7.17 -28.28
CA MET A 1 -3.00 -6.38 -27.28
C MET A 1 -3.36 -4.93 -27.53
N ILE A 2 -4.14 -4.29 -26.65
CA ILE A 2 -4.56 -2.89 -26.84
C ILE A 2 -3.76 -2.04 -25.82
N PRO A 3 -2.83 -1.19 -26.26
CA PRO A 3 -2.18 -0.21 -25.41
C PRO A 3 -3.17 0.86 -24.93
N GLY A 4 -3.09 1.26 -23.65
CA GLY A 4 -3.50 2.61 -23.24
C GLY A 4 -4.94 2.82 -22.76
N ILE A 5 -5.61 1.81 -22.19
CA ILE A 5 -6.84 2.07 -21.42
C ILE A 5 -6.47 2.15 -19.93
N ASN A 6 -6.65 3.33 -19.31
CA ASN A 6 -6.47 3.49 -17.87
C ASN A 6 -7.61 2.73 -17.16
N LEU A 7 -7.36 1.44 -16.90
CA LEU A 7 -8.33 0.53 -16.33
C LEU A 7 -8.79 0.98 -14.93
N LEU A 8 -7.88 1.57 -14.15
CA LEU A 8 -8.25 2.13 -12.84
C LEU A 8 -9.25 3.26 -12.98
N SER A 9 -9.07 4.18 -13.93
CA SER A 9 -9.98 5.30 -14.17
C SER A 9 -11.39 4.83 -14.53
N ILE A 10 -11.50 3.80 -15.36
CA ILE A 10 -12.81 3.19 -15.70
C ILE A 10 -13.40 2.46 -14.48
N ALA A 11 -12.59 1.66 -13.79
CA ALA A 11 -13.03 0.91 -12.61
C ALA A 11 -13.46 1.84 -11.46
N ALA A 12 -12.83 3.00 -11.31
CA ALA A 12 -13.21 4.00 -10.30
C ALA A 12 -14.62 4.57 -10.50
N GLY A 13 -15.16 4.52 -11.72
CA GLY A 13 -16.56 4.86 -11.99
C GLY A 13 -17.57 3.78 -11.60
N VAL A 14 -17.11 2.55 -11.31
CA VAL A 14 -17.97 1.37 -11.09
C VAL A 14 -17.78 0.76 -9.70
N ILE A 15 -16.58 0.88 -9.12
CA ILE A 15 -16.21 0.33 -7.83
C ILE A 15 -15.97 1.46 -6.84
N ALA A 16 -16.49 1.29 -5.62
CA ALA A 16 -16.32 2.26 -4.54
C ALA A 16 -14.83 2.58 -4.32
N GLN A 17 -14.51 3.87 -4.31
CA GLN A 17 -13.20 4.37 -3.90
C GLN A 17 -13.18 4.57 -2.38
N GLN A 18 -12.06 4.23 -1.77
CA GLN A 18 -11.78 4.47 -0.36
C GLN A 18 -10.68 5.52 -0.22
N ALA A 19 -10.60 6.11 0.98
CA ALA A 19 -9.61 7.14 1.30
C ALA A 19 -8.68 6.68 2.44
N PRO A 20 -7.81 5.67 2.23
CA PRO A 20 -6.79 5.35 3.22
C PRO A 20 -5.82 6.52 3.40
N VAL A 21 -5.25 6.63 4.60
CA VAL A 21 -4.23 7.64 4.93
C VAL A 21 -2.86 7.06 4.64
N TRP A 22 -2.10 7.72 3.80
CA TRP A 22 -0.74 7.37 3.44
C TRP A 22 0.26 8.04 4.38
N LEU A 23 1.18 7.23 4.91
CA LEU A 23 2.34 7.62 5.68
C LEU A 23 3.58 7.24 4.86
N LYS A 24 4.10 8.22 4.13
CA LYS A 24 5.30 8.02 3.31
C LYS A 24 6.54 7.97 4.19
N PHE A 25 7.40 6.97 4.00
CA PHE A 25 8.65 6.89 4.75
C PHE A 25 9.54 8.08 4.42
N LYS A 26 10.03 8.75 5.46
CA LYS A 26 10.89 9.94 5.33
C LYS A 26 12.34 9.60 5.63
N ALA A 27 12.59 9.06 6.82
CA ALA A 27 13.94 8.78 7.30
C ALA A 27 13.91 7.84 8.50
N ARG A 28 15.09 7.40 8.93
CA ARG A 28 15.28 6.75 10.22
C ARG A 28 16.06 7.71 11.13
N THR A 29 15.51 8.04 12.28
CA THR A 29 16.13 8.96 13.26
C THR A 29 16.37 8.24 14.57
N GLN A 30 17.45 8.61 15.27
CA GLN A 30 17.75 8.05 16.58
C GLN A 30 17.03 8.88 17.64
N ASN A 31 16.21 8.24 18.47
CA ASN A 31 15.52 8.90 19.58
C ASN A 31 16.48 9.14 20.75
N GLU A 32 16.02 9.87 21.78
CA GLU A 32 16.78 10.20 23.00
C GLU A 32 17.32 8.97 23.75
N ARG A 33 16.74 7.79 23.49
CA ARG A 33 17.14 6.50 24.09
C ARG A 33 18.15 5.74 23.23
N GLY A 34 18.66 6.34 22.16
CA GLY A 34 19.59 5.70 21.24
C GLY A 34 18.95 4.68 20.29
N GLN A 35 17.62 4.61 20.21
CA GLN A 35 16.92 3.66 19.34
C GLN A 35 16.61 4.31 18.00
N TRP A 36 16.84 3.57 16.92
CA TRP A 36 16.51 4.01 15.57
C TRP A 36 15.02 3.79 15.27
N VAL A 37 14.27 4.88 15.13
CA VAL A 37 12.83 4.92 14.86
C VAL A 37 12.61 5.42 13.43
N ASN A 38 11.61 4.87 12.74
CA ASN A 38 11.21 5.36 11.42
C ASN A 38 10.37 6.63 11.59
N GLU A 39 10.72 7.66 10.83
CA GLU A 39 9.98 8.89 10.70
C GLU A 39 9.24 8.88 9.36
N TYR A 40 7.99 9.32 9.39
CA TYR A 40 7.11 9.39 8.23
C TYR A 40 6.77 10.86 7.93
N GLU A 41 6.45 11.14 6.68
CA GLU A 41 5.92 12.45 6.28
C GLU A 41 4.53 12.70 6.90
N ALA A 42 4.02 13.92 6.73
CA ALA A 42 2.69 14.28 7.21
C ALA A 42 1.63 13.34 6.61
N PRO A 43 0.67 12.84 7.42
CA PRO A 43 -0.35 11.91 6.93
C PRO A 43 -1.14 12.53 5.78
N GLN A 44 -1.19 11.84 4.64
CA GLN A 44 -1.85 12.30 3.45
C GLN A 44 -3.01 11.36 3.09
N PRO A 45 -4.28 11.80 3.09
CA PRO A 45 -5.36 10.99 2.56
C PRO A 45 -5.17 10.81 1.04
N ILE A 46 -5.19 9.58 0.58
CA ILE A 46 -5.09 9.22 -0.84
C ILE A 46 -6.35 8.47 -1.27
N GLN A 47 -6.69 8.56 -2.55
CA GLN A 47 -7.82 7.79 -3.10
C GLN A 47 -7.33 6.52 -3.78
N GLY A 48 -8.12 5.46 -3.64
CA GLY A 48 -7.91 4.22 -4.38
C GLY A 48 -8.95 3.17 -4.06
N SER A 49 -8.87 2.05 -4.79
CA SER A 49 -9.70 0.87 -4.52
C SER A 49 -8.97 -0.03 -3.54
N TRP A 50 -9.49 -0.14 -2.32
CA TRP A 50 -9.01 -1.00 -1.24
C TRP A 50 -9.79 -2.31 -1.22
N GLN A 51 -9.12 -3.43 -1.44
CA GLN A 51 -9.76 -4.73 -1.59
C GLN A 51 -9.06 -5.79 -0.71
N PRO A 52 -9.80 -6.61 0.04
CA PRO A 52 -9.19 -7.73 0.77
C PRO A 52 -8.66 -8.79 -0.21
N VAL A 53 -7.54 -9.43 0.15
CA VAL A 53 -7.01 -10.56 -0.59
C VAL A 53 -7.61 -11.85 -0.01
N GLY A 54 -8.17 -12.69 -0.88
CA GLY A 54 -8.76 -13.97 -0.48
C GLY A 54 -7.72 -14.99 -0.02
N GLU A 55 -8.15 -15.92 0.84
CA GLU A 55 -7.28 -16.96 1.43
C GLU A 55 -6.60 -17.83 0.37
N SER A 56 -7.32 -18.20 -0.71
CA SER A 56 -6.74 -18.98 -1.81
C SER A 56 -5.55 -18.27 -2.45
N THR A 57 -5.68 -16.96 -2.72
CA THR A 57 -4.60 -16.14 -3.28
C THR A 57 -3.43 -16.02 -2.31
N ILE A 58 -3.69 -15.83 -1.01
CA ILE A 58 -2.63 -15.79 0.02
C ILE A 58 -1.83 -17.10 0.00
N ARG A 59 -2.53 -18.24 -0.07
CA ARG A 59 -1.92 -19.58 -0.12
C ARG A 59 -1.12 -19.80 -1.40
N ASP A 60 -1.68 -19.46 -2.55
CA ASP A 60 -1.05 -19.63 -3.86
C ASP A 60 0.23 -18.79 -3.98
N LEU A 61 0.27 -17.62 -3.35
CA LEU A 61 1.44 -16.75 -3.28
C LEU A 61 2.45 -17.15 -2.19
N GLY A 62 2.15 -18.19 -1.38
CA GLY A 62 3.01 -18.64 -0.29
C GLY A 62 3.12 -17.63 0.86
N LEU A 63 2.13 -16.75 1.02
CA LEU A 63 2.07 -15.74 2.06
C LEU A 63 1.58 -16.34 3.39
N ASP A 64 1.85 -15.64 4.49
CA ASP A 64 1.44 -16.07 5.82
C ASP A 64 -0.09 -16.00 6.00
N THR A 65 -0.75 -17.16 6.00
CA THR A 65 -2.21 -17.29 6.17
C THR A 65 -2.75 -16.81 7.52
N ALA A 66 -1.90 -16.59 8.53
CA ALA A 66 -2.31 -16.00 9.80
C ALA A 66 -2.47 -14.46 9.72
N LYS A 67 -2.06 -13.84 8.60
CA LYS A 67 -2.13 -12.39 8.39
C LYS A 67 -3.23 -12.00 7.42
N CYS A 68 -3.72 -10.77 7.57
CA CYS A 68 -4.68 -10.16 6.67
C CYS A 68 -3.95 -9.31 5.62
N TYR A 69 -4.27 -9.50 4.35
CA TYR A 69 -3.68 -8.76 3.24
C TYR A 69 -4.75 -7.99 2.47
N HIS A 70 -4.33 -6.86 1.90
CA HIS A 70 -5.19 -6.01 1.09
C HIS A 70 -4.44 -5.55 -0.15
N ASN A 71 -5.14 -5.52 -1.29
CA ASN A 71 -4.70 -4.81 -2.47
C ASN A 71 -5.22 -3.38 -2.42
N LEU A 72 -4.33 -2.42 -2.64
CA LEU A 72 -4.68 -1.04 -2.91
C LEU A 72 -4.32 -0.72 -4.37
N TYR A 73 -5.31 -0.28 -5.12
CA TYR A 73 -5.12 0.25 -6.46
C TYR A 73 -5.22 1.78 -6.45
N THR A 74 -4.13 2.46 -6.75
CA THR A 74 -4.06 3.93 -6.67
C THR A 74 -3.08 4.49 -7.71
N SER A 75 -3.24 5.76 -8.08
CA SER A 75 -2.28 6.51 -8.89
C SER A 75 -1.17 7.16 -8.06
N HIS A 76 -1.26 7.11 -6.72
CA HIS A 76 -0.23 7.67 -5.85
C HIS A 76 1.04 6.80 -5.86
N PRO A 77 2.24 7.42 -5.79
CA PRO A 77 3.51 6.71 -5.85
C PRO A 77 3.88 6.11 -4.49
N VAL A 78 3.02 5.26 -3.93
CA VAL A 78 3.29 4.52 -2.69
C VAL A 78 4.39 3.49 -2.95
N GLU A 79 5.38 3.45 -2.08
CA GLU A 79 6.57 2.61 -2.25
C GLU A 79 6.62 1.45 -1.25
N ASN A 80 7.03 0.29 -1.76
CA ASN A 80 7.36 -0.88 -0.93
C ASN A 80 8.76 -0.73 -0.32
N VAL A 81 9.12 -1.64 0.60
CA VAL A 81 10.44 -1.75 1.20
C VAL A 81 11.55 -1.67 0.13
N GLN A 82 12.42 -0.68 0.32
CA GLN A 82 13.65 -0.52 -0.47
C GLN A 82 14.86 -0.87 0.39
N ARG A 83 15.98 -1.20 -0.26
CA ARG A 83 17.23 -1.47 0.46
C ARG A 83 17.63 -0.23 1.27
N GLY A 84 17.68 -0.38 2.61
CA GLY A 84 18.07 0.69 3.52
C GLY A 84 16.94 1.65 3.92
N ALA A 85 15.71 1.41 3.48
CA ALA A 85 14.53 2.18 3.85
C ALA A 85 13.45 1.28 4.46
N ALA A 86 12.58 1.85 5.30
CA ALA A 86 11.36 1.17 5.71
C ALA A 86 10.29 1.30 4.60
N PRO A 87 9.30 0.39 4.54
CA PRO A 87 8.19 0.57 3.61
C PRO A 87 7.33 1.77 4.01
N ASP A 88 6.58 2.29 3.03
CA ASP A 88 5.46 3.16 3.32
C ASP A 88 4.38 2.42 4.12
N GLN A 89 3.56 3.19 4.84
CA GLN A 89 2.46 2.65 5.63
C GLN A 89 1.13 3.27 5.22
N LEU A 90 0.08 2.46 5.32
CA LEU A 90 -1.30 2.82 5.01
C LEU A 90 -2.16 2.63 6.26
N VAL A 91 -2.90 3.66 6.65
CA VAL A 91 -3.88 3.60 7.73
C VAL A 91 -5.28 3.59 7.13
N TYR A 92 -6.03 2.53 7.42
CA TYR A 92 -7.40 2.38 6.97
C TYR A 92 -8.23 1.69 8.05
N ALA A 93 -9.44 2.18 8.29
CA ALA A 93 -10.35 1.67 9.33
C ALA A 93 -9.70 1.51 10.72
N GLY A 94 -8.84 2.46 11.12
CA GLY A 94 -8.14 2.43 12.42
C GLY A 94 -7.01 1.40 12.53
N ARG A 95 -6.65 0.75 11.41
CA ARG A 95 -5.58 -0.25 11.36
C ARG A 95 -4.44 0.22 10.47
N ARG A 96 -3.23 -0.14 10.86
CA ARG A 96 -2.01 0.17 10.13
C ARG A 96 -1.61 -1.03 9.28
N HIS A 97 -1.15 -0.73 8.08
CA HIS A 97 -0.72 -1.72 7.10
C HIS A 97 0.64 -1.34 6.54
N ASP A 98 1.57 -2.28 6.51
CA ASP A 98 2.85 -2.11 5.85
C ASP A 98 2.71 -2.51 4.38
N VAL A 99 3.33 -1.74 3.49
CA VAL A 99 3.47 -2.14 2.09
C VAL A 99 4.51 -3.26 2.02
N VAL A 100 4.16 -4.37 1.39
CA VAL A 100 5.02 -5.57 1.27
C VAL A 100 5.30 -5.98 -0.17
N GLY A 101 4.52 -5.45 -1.12
CA GLY A 101 4.66 -5.79 -2.53
C GLY A 101 3.86 -4.87 -3.42
N GLY A 102 3.94 -5.11 -4.72
CA GLY A 102 3.10 -4.45 -5.69
C GLY A 102 3.52 -4.73 -7.13
N ALA A 103 2.66 -4.34 -8.05
CA ALA A 103 2.91 -4.29 -9.47
C ALA A 103 2.83 -2.83 -9.93
N ASP A 104 3.93 -2.34 -10.49
CA ASP A 104 4.02 -0.97 -10.98
C ASP A 104 3.55 -0.90 -12.43
N TRP A 105 2.34 -0.39 -12.64
CA TRP A 105 1.75 -0.17 -13.96
C TRP A 105 1.74 1.33 -14.29
N TYR A 106 2.45 2.15 -13.50
CA TYR A 106 2.33 3.60 -13.58
C TYR A 106 2.79 4.13 -14.93
N THR A 107 3.92 3.63 -15.43
CA THR A 107 4.44 4.01 -16.75
C THR A 107 3.52 3.63 -17.91
N GLN A 108 2.74 2.56 -17.75
CA GLN A 108 1.89 2.03 -18.81
C GLN A 108 0.47 2.61 -18.75
N ASP A 109 -0.16 2.60 -17.57
CA ASP A 109 -1.58 2.87 -17.38
C ASP A 109 -1.86 3.93 -16.28
N GLY A 110 -0.83 4.50 -15.64
CA GLY A 110 -0.96 5.59 -14.68
C GLY A 110 -1.39 5.18 -13.26
N TRP A 111 -1.31 3.89 -12.92
CA TRP A 111 -1.67 3.38 -11.59
C TRP A 111 -0.76 2.25 -11.12
N ARG A 112 -0.84 1.93 -9.83
CA ARG A 112 -0.09 0.86 -9.18
C ARG A 112 -1.03 -0.04 -8.40
N GLY A 113 -0.77 -1.34 -8.45
CA GLY A 113 -1.38 -2.31 -7.54
C GLY A 113 -0.42 -2.56 -6.39
N ILE A 114 -0.83 -2.29 -5.16
CA ILE A 114 0.02 -2.37 -3.97
C ILE A 114 -0.51 -3.47 -3.08
N LEU A 115 0.36 -4.36 -2.62
CA LEU A 115 0.03 -5.38 -1.63
C LEU A 115 0.42 -4.88 -0.25
N CYS A 116 -0.56 -4.80 0.64
CA CYS A 116 -0.42 -4.35 2.01
C CYS A 116 -0.69 -5.51 2.97
N VAL A 117 0.02 -5.56 4.09
CA VAL A 117 -0.23 -6.49 5.20
C VAL A 117 -0.63 -5.72 6.45
N ASP A 118 -1.63 -6.22 7.15
CA ASP A 118 -2.05 -5.67 8.44
C ASP A 118 -0.98 -5.90 9.52
N VAL A 119 -0.58 -4.83 10.20
CA VAL A 119 0.42 -4.86 11.29
C VAL A 119 -0.15 -4.43 12.64
N GLY A 120 -1.46 -4.26 12.74
CA GLY A 120 -2.16 -3.97 14.00
C GLY A 120 -2.86 -2.61 14.05
N PRO A 121 -3.24 -2.16 15.26
CA PRO A 121 -3.85 -0.85 15.47
C PRO A 121 -2.92 0.30 15.01
N ALA A 122 -3.52 1.35 14.44
CA ALA A 122 -2.83 2.58 14.05
C ALA A 122 -2.58 3.50 15.25
#